data_AF-A0A1I2BI13-F1
#
_entry.id   AF-A0A1I2BI13-F1
#
_cell.length_a   1.000
_cell.length_b   1.000
_cell.length_c   1.000
_cell.angle_alpha   90.00
_cell.angle_beta   90.00
_cell.angle_gamma   90.00
#
_symmetry.space_group_name_H-M   'P 1'
#
loop_
_entity.id
_entity.type
_entity.pdbx_description
1 polymer ?
#
loop_
_entity_poly.entity_id
_entity_poly.type
_entity_poly.pdbx_seq_one_letter_code
_entity_poly.pdbx_strand_id
1 'polypeptide(L)'
;MTESPYEQITALTIVKEVNEHIQLTLSGIVPESKLDVYIERISDNEPIEVYTQTEESGKRTLFHGIITNARIQVVQNVRTLTIEAHSRTFLMDLKKEKRSYQNGQQTYEQILNQLASDYPNANVVDEASQGKAIGGLVMQYLETDWAFAKRLASHFNMPLLAISAMPGIRFYAGVPEAGGEVVLTETNYSIRKEMGVYKQLAENSKASFTEQGRMIYEVTSHTAIELGSAVQFQRRSLFVYRVEARTEQGLLVYHYDLREREGFRCGTRYLEEITGISLFGTIAGVEKDKVKLKLKIDGGGADTWFPYSTVYSSPDGSGWYCMPEIGDEARLYFPDAEEKNAFAASSVDVASSDTTKRSDPSVKSISTKYGKQIVFQPGAVEIIGGGQMLMRLTDDGGIEINSDKKIMLSAVEDIEITSEANILIQGETGIDLKQGDAMLTVQDEVTLSGGKVNIV
;
A
#
# COMPACT_ATOMS: atom_id res chain seq x y z
N MET A 1 -5.68 5.08 37.89
CA MET A 1 -6.12 5.57 39.23
C MET A 1 -7.62 5.30 39.44
N THR A 2 -8.10 5.08 40.69
CA THR A 2 -9.52 4.79 40.99
C THR A 2 -10.33 5.98 41.55
N GLU A 3 -9.68 7.07 41.97
CA GLU A 3 -10.34 8.27 42.52
C GLU A 3 -9.82 9.56 41.88
N SER A 4 -10.68 10.59 41.82
CA SER A 4 -10.34 11.91 41.28
C SER A 4 -9.18 12.55 42.04
N PRO A 5 -8.17 13.10 41.35
CA PRO A 5 -7.10 13.84 42.01
C PRO A 5 -7.52 15.23 42.51
N TYR A 6 -8.66 15.73 42.02
CA TYR A 6 -9.14 17.09 42.24
C TYR A 6 -10.02 17.21 43.48
N GLU A 7 -9.76 18.22 44.31
CA GLU A 7 -10.73 18.70 45.32
C GLU A 7 -11.89 19.43 44.64
N GLN A 8 -11.57 20.23 43.63
CA GLN A 8 -12.54 20.98 42.84
C GLN A 8 -12.09 21.06 41.38
N ILE A 9 -12.96 20.65 40.47
CA ILE A 9 -12.77 20.89 39.03
C ILE A 9 -13.12 22.35 38.74
N THR A 10 -12.18 23.09 38.14
CA THR A 10 -12.35 24.50 37.78
C THR A 10 -12.67 24.70 36.31
N ALA A 11 -12.21 23.80 35.44
CA ALA A 11 -12.53 23.82 34.02
C ALA A 11 -12.50 22.42 33.42
N LEU A 12 -13.46 22.12 32.56
CA LEU A 12 -13.49 20.94 31.70
C LEU A 12 -13.71 21.39 30.26
N THR A 13 -13.00 20.79 29.31
CA THR A 13 -13.26 20.94 27.88
C THR A 13 -13.04 19.60 27.19
N ILE A 14 -14.03 19.15 26.42
CA ILE A 14 -13.93 17.96 25.56
C ILE A 14 -14.26 18.39 24.14
N VAL A 15 -13.32 18.17 23.22
CA VAL A 15 -13.48 18.48 21.80
C VAL A 15 -13.56 17.18 21.01
N LYS A 16 -14.68 16.98 20.32
CA LYS A 16 -14.92 15.86 19.39
C LYS A 16 -15.05 16.46 17.99
N GLU A 17 -14.19 16.05 17.07
CA GLU A 17 -14.19 16.58 15.70
C GLU A 17 -13.97 15.45 14.69
N VAL A 18 -14.60 15.59 13.53
CA VAL A 18 -14.45 14.67 12.39
C VAL A 18 -12.98 14.60 11.96
N ASN A 19 -12.48 13.38 11.69
CA ASN A 19 -11.09 13.03 11.35
C ASN A 19 -10.03 13.25 12.46
N GLU A 20 -10.43 13.71 13.64
CA GLU A 20 -9.52 13.99 14.74
C GLU A 20 -9.72 13.02 15.91
N HIS A 21 -8.69 12.93 16.75
CA HIS A 21 -8.82 12.28 18.05
C HIS A 21 -9.62 13.19 18.98
N ILE A 22 -10.41 12.60 19.88
CA ILE A 22 -11.16 13.39 20.87
C ILE A 22 -10.17 13.87 21.91
N GLN A 23 -10.21 15.16 22.21
CA GLN A 23 -9.32 15.80 23.16
C GLN A 23 -10.06 16.14 24.43
N LEU A 24 -9.42 15.92 25.57
CA LEU A 24 -9.87 16.33 26.89
C LEU A 24 -8.84 17.31 27.47
N THR A 25 -9.31 18.41 28.00
CA THR A 25 -8.57 19.28 28.92
C THR A 25 -9.36 19.38 30.21
N LEU A 26 -8.76 18.99 31.33
CA LEU A 26 -9.37 19.01 32.65
C LEU A 26 -8.45 19.75 33.61
N SER A 27 -8.95 20.79 34.25
CA SER A 27 -8.21 21.57 35.24
C SER A 27 -8.96 21.65 36.56
N GLY A 28 -8.22 21.62 37.66
CA GLY A 28 -8.79 21.74 38.99
C GLY A 28 -7.76 21.93 40.08
N ILE A 29 -8.26 22.25 41.27
CA ILE A 29 -7.46 22.44 42.49
C ILE A 29 -7.16 21.08 43.09
N VAL A 30 -5.91 20.87 43.51
CA VAL A 30 -5.44 19.64 44.15
C VAL A 30 -4.85 19.90 45.54
N PRO A 31 -4.93 18.93 46.48
CA PRO A 31 -4.36 19.09 47.81
C PRO A 31 -2.83 19.17 47.76
N GLU A 32 -2.24 19.89 48.72
CA GLU A 32 -0.78 19.96 48.91
C GLU A 32 -0.12 18.58 49.02
N SER A 33 -0.77 17.67 49.75
CA SER A 33 -0.27 16.33 50.03
C SER A 33 -0.17 15.41 48.82
N LYS A 34 -0.72 15.81 47.66
CA LYS A 34 -0.80 14.96 46.47
C LYS A 34 0.01 15.48 45.27
N LEU A 35 0.81 16.53 45.45
CA LEU A 35 1.60 17.21 44.41
C LEU A 35 2.54 16.28 43.62
N ASP A 36 3.57 15.76 44.28
CA ASP A 36 4.63 14.97 43.63
C ASP A 36 4.09 13.59 43.24
N VAL A 37 3.22 13.06 44.09
CA VAL A 37 2.58 11.76 43.94
C VAL A 37 1.80 11.64 42.62
N TYR A 38 1.13 12.70 42.16
CA TYR A 38 0.32 12.60 40.94
C TYR A 38 1.16 12.66 39.66
N ILE A 39 2.12 13.58 39.56
CA ILE A 39 2.96 13.66 38.36
C ILE A 39 3.85 12.41 38.27
N GLU A 40 4.45 11.96 39.39
CA GLU A 40 5.35 10.81 39.40
C GLU A 40 4.65 9.48 39.12
N ARG A 41 3.33 9.37 39.37
CA ARG A 41 2.56 8.13 39.16
C ARG A 41 1.87 8.02 37.81
N ILE A 42 1.85 9.08 37.00
CA ILE A 42 1.35 8.96 35.63
C ILE A 42 2.30 8.05 34.87
N SER A 43 1.85 6.81 34.64
CA SER A 43 2.59 5.84 33.85
C SER A 43 2.33 6.02 32.36
N ASP A 44 3.11 5.30 31.56
CA ASP A 44 2.82 5.16 30.14
C ASP A 44 1.37 4.70 29.91
N ASN A 45 0.68 5.37 28.99
CA ASN A 45 -0.72 5.13 28.64
C ASN A 45 -1.70 5.14 29.83
N GLU A 46 -1.45 5.94 30.88
CA GLU A 46 -2.35 6.03 32.05
C GLU A 46 -3.79 6.37 31.61
N PRO A 47 -4.77 5.52 31.90
CA PRO A 47 -6.14 5.71 31.46
C PRO A 47 -6.86 6.78 32.28
N ILE A 48 -7.73 7.54 31.63
CA ILE A 48 -8.64 8.49 32.28
C ILE A 48 -10.09 8.23 31.84
N GLU A 49 -11.00 8.32 32.80
CA GLU A 49 -12.44 8.35 32.57
C GLU A 49 -13.01 9.63 33.18
N VAL A 50 -13.80 10.36 32.38
CA VAL A 50 -14.61 11.49 32.84
C VAL A 50 -16.07 11.16 32.61
N TYR A 51 -16.88 11.31 33.65
CA TYR A 51 -18.30 11.01 33.62
C TYR A 51 -19.10 12.05 34.42
N THR A 52 -20.36 12.24 34.05
CA THR A 52 -21.34 12.93 34.89
C THR A 52 -22.12 11.89 35.69
N GLN A 53 -22.54 12.26 36.89
CA GLN A 53 -23.41 11.43 37.71
C GLN A 53 -24.48 12.32 38.33
N THR A 54 -25.76 11.97 38.10
CA THR A 54 -26.89 12.55 38.82
C THR A 54 -27.70 11.44 39.48
N GLU A 55 -28.44 11.77 40.54
CA GLU A 55 -29.30 10.79 41.23
C GLU A 55 -30.37 10.20 40.29
N GLU A 56 -30.87 10.99 39.34
CA GLU A 56 -31.93 10.59 38.39
C GLU A 56 -31.42 9.82 37.16
N SER A 57 -30.26 10.19 36.61
CA SER A 57 -29.78 9.66 35.31
C SER A 57 -28.62 8.66 35.43
N GLY A 58 -28.12 8.42 36.65
CA GLY A 58 -27.01 7.51 36.90
C GLY A 58 -25.67 8.03 36.34
N LYS A 59 -24.71 7.13 36.19
CA LYS A 59 -23.38 7.42 35.61
C LYS A 59 -23.49 7.51 34.09
N ARG A 60 -23.09 8.64 33.51
CA ARG A 60 -22.95 8.84 32.06
C ARG A 60 -21.53 9.24 31.73
N THR A 61 -20.83 8.39 30.98
CA THR A 61 -19.46 8.66 30.56
C THR A 61 -19.41 9.73 29.47
N LEU A 62 -18.54 10.71 29.64
CA LEU A 62 -18.26 11.77 28.66
C LEU A 62 -17.00 11.45 27.83
N PHE A 63 -16.00 10.86 28.48
CA PHE A 63 -14.70 10.62 27.88
C PHE A 63 -13.97 9.43 28.49
N HIS A 64 -13.42 8.59 27.64
CA HIS A 64 -12.40 7.59 27.92
C HIS A 64 -11.19 7.84 27.03
N GLY A 65 -10.02 7.88 27.64
CA GLY A 65 -8.78 8.13 26.91
C GLY A 65 -7.55 7.78 27.71
N ILE A 66 -6.44 8.33 27.26
CA ILE A 66 -5.12 8.23 27.89
C ILE A 66 -4.57 9.62 28.13
N ILE A 67 -3.94 9.80 29.29
CA ILE A 67 -3.28 11.06 29.64
C ILE A 67 -2.06 11.23 28.73
N THR A 68 -2.00 12.35 28.04
CA THR A 68 -0.89 12.70 27.14
C THR A 68 -0.02 13.81 27.72
N ASN A 69 -0.58 14.62 28.62
CA ASN A 69 0.16 15.67 29.31
C ASN A 69 -0.46 15.93 30.68
N ALA A 70 0.37 16.25 31.65
CA ALA A 70 -0.08 16.70 32.96
C ALA A 70 0.85 17.80 33.46
N ARG A 71 0.26 18.89 33.93
CA ARG A 71 0.98 20.06 34.40
C ARG A 71 0.41 20.52 35.72
N ILE A 72 1.28 20.87 36.66
CA ILE A 72 0.89 21.58 37.87
C ILE A 72 1.41 23.01 37.84
N GLN A 73 0.55 23.95 38.23
CA GLN A 73 0.90 25.34 38.43
C GLN A 73 0.56 25.75 39.86
N VAL A 74 1.49 26.44 40.51
CA VAL A 74 1.31 26.96 41.87
C VAL A 74 1.33 28.49 41.84
N VAL A 75 0.22 29.12 42.21
CA VAL A 75 0.09 30.59 42.28
C VAL A 75 -0.55 30.96 43.62
N GLN A 76 0.12 31.79 44.42
CA GLN A 76 -0.37 32.23 45.74
C GLN A 76 -0.84 31.07 46.63
N ASN A 77 -0.06 29.97 46.68
CA ASN A 77 -0.36 28.71 47.37
C ASN A 77 -1.57 27.92 46.87
N VAL A 78 -2.24 28.36 45.79
CA VAL A 78 -3.25 27.56 45.08
C VAL A 78 -2.54 26.70 44.05
N ARG A 79 -2.82 25.39 44.09
CA ARG A 79 -2.20 24.38 43.22
C ARG A 79 -3.24 23.91 42.21
N THR A 80 -2.99 24.20 40.95
CA THR A 80 -3.86 23.80 39.84
C THR A 80 -3.19 22.70 39.05
N LEU A 81 -3.81 21.53 38.98
CA LEU A 81 -3.43 20.46 38.06
C LEU A 81 -4.25 20.63 36.78
N THR A 82 -3.58 20.51 35.63
CA THR A 82 -4.19 20.45 34.31
C THR A 82 -3.78 19.13 33.66
N ILE A 83 -4.76 18.31 33.28
CA ILE A 83 -4.58 17.08 32.53
C ILE A 83 -5.06 17.32 31.10
N GLU A 84 -4.22 16.97 30.13
CA GLU A 84 -4.61 16.83 28.74
C GLU A 84 -4.59 15.34 28.38
N ALA A 85 -5.62 14.90 27.69
CA ALA A 85 -5.78 13.51 27.31
C ALA A 85 -6.40 13.39 25.92
N HIS A 86 -6.12 12.27 25.26
CA HIS A 86 -6.69 11.93 23.96
C HIS A 86 -7.51 10.64 24.05
N SER A 87 -8.54 10.50 23.22
CA SER A 87 -9.24 9.22 23.06
C SER A 87 -8.26 8.13 22.67
N ARG A 88 -8.58 6.87 22.98
CA ARG A 88 -7.68 5.75 22.71
C ARG A 88 -7.32 5.56 21.23
N THR A 89 -8.09 6.12 20.30
CA THR A 89 -7.71 6.19 18.87
C THR A 89 -6.35 6.86 18.64
N PHE A 90 -5.87 7.70 19.57
CA PHE A 90 -4.53 8.29 19.51
C PHE A 90 -3.42 7.24 19.49
N LEU A 91 -3.63 6.07 20.10
CA LEU A 91 -2.67 4.96 20.06
C LEU A 91 -2.40 4.47 18.63
N MET A 92 -3.38 4.62 17.73
CA MET A 92 -3.25 4.27 16.31
C MET A 92 -2.40 5.28 15.53
N ASP A 93 -2.07 6.43 16.10
CA ASP A 93 -1.32 7.50 15.44
C ASP A 93 0.12 7.66 15.98
N LEU A 94 0.58 6.71 16.82
CA LEU A 94 1.90 6.75 17.46
C LEU A 94 3.03 6.20 16.59
N LYS A 95 2.77 5.10 15.87
CA LYS A 95 3.80 4.37 15.13
C LYS A 95 3.43 4.28 13.66
N LYS A 96 4.41 4.60 12.80
CA LYS A 96 4.32 4.39 11.36
C LYS A 96 4.57 2.93 11.04
N GLU A 97 3.69 2.33 10.25
CA GLU A 97 3.75 0.92 9.89
C GLU A 97 4.08 0.71 8.41
N LYS A 98 4.37 -0.55 8.09
CA LYS A 98 4.64 -1.03 6.73
C LYS A 98 3.90 -2.35 6.51
N ARG A 99 2.77 -2.30 5.78
CA ARG A 99 1.93 -3.47 5.47
C ARG A 99 1.51 -3.45 4.00
N SER A 100 1.33 -4.62 3.40
CA SER A 100 0.85 -4.79 2.04
C SER A 100 -0.40 -5.66 1.99
N TYR A 101 -1.50 -5.08 1.53
CA TYR A 101 -2.77 -5.77 1.36
C TYR A 101 -2.91 -6.17 -0.11
N GLN A 102 -2.47 -7.39 -0.43
CA GLN A 102 -2.38 -7.88 -1.81
C GLN A 102 -3.64 -8.66 -2.26
N ASN A 103 -4.44 -9.18 -1.33
CA ASN A 103 -5.65 -9.92 -1.67
C ASN A 103 -6.77 -8.96 -2.11
N GLY A 104 -6.95 -8.80 -3.42
CA GLY A 104 -7.96 -7.92 -4.00
C GLY A 104 -9.41 -8.22 -3.59
N GLN A 105 -9.71 -9.42 -3.07
CA GLN A 105 -11.04 -9.81 -2.58
C GLN A 105 -11.27 -9.43 -1.10
N GLN A 106 -10.22 -9.02 -0.38
CA GLN A 106 -10.35 -8.53 0.99
C GLN A 106 -11.15 -7.22 1.00
N THR A 107 -12.10 -7.11 1.93
CA THR A 107 -12.92 -5.89 2.07
C THR A 107 -12.21 -4.81 2.87
N TYR A 108 -12.62 -3.56 2.66
CA TYR A 108 -12.15 -2.43 3.48
C TYR A 108 -12.47 -2.66 4.97
N GLU A 109 -13.66 -3.15 5.28
CA GLU A 109 -14.07 -3.53 6.64
C GLU A 109 -13.12 -4.58 7.25
N GLN A 110 -12.73 -5.62 6.49
CA GLN A 110 -11.79 -6.63 6.96
C GLN A 110 -10.41 -6.03 7.27
N ILE A 111 -9.93 -5.09 6.46
CA ILE A 111 -8.67 -4.38 6.71
C ILE A 111 -8.78 -3.52 7.96
N LEU A 112 -9.84 -2.72 8.10
CA LEU A 112 -10.07 -1.86 9.27
C LEU A 112 -10.16 -2.67 10.56
N ASN A 113 -10.85 -3.82 10.54
CA ASN A 113 -10.92 -4.73 11.68
C ASN A 113 -9.57 -5.38 12.00
N GLN A 114 -8.77 -5.71 10.97
CA GLN A 114 -7.42 -6.21 11.17
C GLN A 114 -6.52 -5.16 11.85
N LEU A 115 -6.57 -3.90 11.42
CA LEU A 115 -5.85 -2.80 12.07
C LEU A 115 -6.27 -2.66 13.54
N ALA A 116 -7.58 -2.72 13.80
CA ALA A 116 -8.12 -2.61 15.16
C ALA A 116 -7.71 -3.78 16.06
N SER A 117 -7.50 -4.98 15.50
CA SER A 117 -7.21 -6.19 16.28
C SER A 117 -5.87 -6.15 17.04
N ASP A 118 -4.95 -5.26 16.63
CA ASP A 118 -3.69 -5.02 17.33
C ASP A 118 -3.90 -4.27 18.67
N TYR A 119 -5.12 -3.79 18.95
CA TYR A 119 -5.44 -2.97 20.12
C TYR A 119 -6.51 -3.62 21.02
N PRO A 120 -6.31 -3.63 22.36
CA PRO A 120 -7.28 -4.22 23.29
C PRO A 120 -8.65 -3.55 23.26
N ASN A 121 -9.71 -4.37 23.23
CA ASN A 121 -11.11 -3.92 23.23
C ASN A 121 -11.45 -2.95 22.09
N ALA A 122 -10.74 -3.03 20.96
CA ALA A 122 -11.04 -2.21 19.81
C ALA A 122 -12.30 -2.67 19.07
N ASN A 123 -13.02 -1.71 18.48
CA ASN A 123 -14.17 -1.99 17.64
C ASN A 123 -14.32 -0.88 16.60
N VAL A 124 -14.44 -1.27 15.34
CA VAL A 124 -14.59 -0.36 14.21
C VAL A 124 -15.87 -0.73 13.47
N VAL A 125 -16.59 0.28 13.00
CA VAL A 125 -17.77 0.09 12.16
C VAL A 125 -17.53 0.80 10.84
N ASP A 126 -17.59 0.05 9.75
CA ASP A 126 -17.42 0.57 8.40
C ASP A 126 -18.77 0.89 7.77
N GLU A 127 -19.09 2.19 7.72
CA GLU A 127 -20.27 2.75 7.06
C GLU A 127 -19.94 3.30 5.67
N ALA A 128 -18.65 3.43 5.36
CA ALA A 128 -18.15 4.10 4.16
C ALA A 128 -18.08 3.16 2.96
N SER A 129 -17.53 1.96 3.14
CA SER A 129 -17.22 1.08 2.00
C SER A 129 -18.41 0.30 1.48
N GLN A 130 -19.44 0.09 2.32
CA GLN A 130 -20.62 -0.73 2.00
C GLN A 130 -20.23 -2.15 1.53
N GLY A 131 -19.23 -2.74 2.20
CA GLY A 131 -18.75 -4.11 1.93
C GLY A 131 -17.87 -4.26 0.69
N LYS A 132 -17.41 -3.15 0.08
CA LYS A 132 -16.55 -3.22 -1.10
C LYS A 132 -15.22 -3.91 -0.83
N ALA A 133 -14.75 -4.65 -1.82
CA ALA A 133 -13.42 -5.21 -1.87
C ALA A 133 -12.38 -4.15 -2.31
N ILE A 134 -11.13 -4.30 -1.90
CA ILE A 134 -10.05 -3.38 -2.29
C ILE A 134 -9.72 -3.44 -3.78
N GLY A 135 -10.00 -4.56 -4.46
CA GLY A 135 -9.89 -4.72 -5.91
C GLY A 135 -8.44 -4.82 -6.45
N GLY A 136 -7.43 -4.55 -5.64
CA GLY A 136 -6.02 -4.58 -6.03
C GLY A 136 -5.10 -4.42 -4.82
N LEU A 137 -3.86 -3.99 -5.07
CA LEU A 137 -2.91 -3.68 -4.01
C LEU A 137 -3.36 -2.43 -3.25
N VAL A 138 -3.35 -2.50 -1.92
CA VAL A 138 -3.37 -1.32 -1.05
C VAL A 138 -2.16 -1.41 -0.11
N MET A 139 -1.41 -0.32 -0.02
CA MET A 139 -0.19 -0.26 0.80
C MET A 139 -0.45 0.57 2.05
N GLN A 140 0.11 0.20 3.19
CA GLN A 140 0.35 1.11 4.30
C GLN A 140 1.86 1.29 4.37
N TYR A 141 2.41 2.45 3.99
CA TYR A 141 3.86 2.65 3.88
C TYR A 141 4.30 3.90 4.62
N LEU A 142 5.01 3.73 5.74
CA LEU A 142 5.42 4.85 6.60
C LEU A 142 4.23 5.72 7.05
N GLU A 143 3.08 5.08 7.18
CA GLU A 143 1.78 5.65 7.53
C GLU A 143 1.30 5.00 8.83
N THR A 144 0.75 5.79 9.74
CA THR A 144 0.18 5.28 11.00
C THR A 144 -1.13 4.55 10.73
N ASP A 145 -1.61 3.75 11.69
CA ASP A 145 -2.89 3.05 11.53
C ASP A 145 -4.07 4.02 11.41
N TRP A 146 -4.02 5.15 12.13
CA TRP A 146 -5.03 6.19 12.04
C TRP A 146 -5.01 6.91 10.69
N ALA A 147 -3.82 7.32 10.22
CA ALA A 147 -3.70 7.96 8.91
C ALA A 147 -4.15 7.02 7.79
N PHE A 148 -3.77 5.74 7.88
CA PHE A 148 -4.16 4.71 6.93
C PHE A 148 -5.68 4.49 6.92
N ALA A 149 -6.31 4.33 8.09
CA ALA A 149 -7.76 4.22 8.19
C ALA A 149 -8.48 5.46 7.62
N LYS A 150 -7.94 6.67 7.85
CA LYS A 150 -8.47 7.92 7.26
C LYS A 150 -8.37 7.89 5.74
N ARG A 151 -7.27 7.40 5.19
CA ARG A 151 -7.09 7.28 3.74
C ARG A 151 -8.05 6.26 3.14
N LEU A 152 -8.21 5.09 3.75
CA LEU A 152 -9.17 4.07 3.33
C LEU A 152 -10.60 4.62 3.28
N ALA A 153 -11.07 5.32 4.32
CA ALA A 153 -12.39 5.95 4.32
C ALA A 153 -12.51 7.02 3.22
N SER A 154 -11.44 7.77 2.95
CA SER A 154 -11.42 8.82 1.92
C SER A 154 -11.53 8.29 0.48
N HIS A 155 -11.26 7.00 0.23
CA HIS A 155 -11.55 6.37 -1.07
C HIS A 155 -13.06 6.42 -1.40
N PHE A 156 -13.91 6.55 -0.38
CA PHE A 156 -15.36 6.73 -0.48
C PHE A 156 -15.80 8.17 -0.18
N ASN A 157 -14.86 9.12 -0.16
CA ASN A 157 -15.05 10.50 0.27
C ASN A 157 -15.65 10.62 1.68
N MET A 158 -15.38 9.65 2.56
CA MET A 158 -15.92 9.62 3.90
C MET A 158 -14.83 9.83 4.96
N PRO A 159 -15.15 10.43 6.11
CA PRO A 159 -14.20 10.68 7.18
C PRO A 159 -14.17 9.55 8.21
N LEU A 160 -13.31 9.68 9.23
CA LEU A 160 -13.41 8.90 10.47
C LEU A 160 -14.06 9.72 11.59
N LEU A 161 -14.82 9.05 12.46
CA LEU A 161 -15.42 9.63 13.66
C LEU A 161 -15.00 8.82 14.89
N ALA A 162 -14.13 9.37 15.73
CA ALA A 162 -13.72 8.73 16.98
C ALA A 162 -14.85 8.71 18.02
N ILE A 163 -14.84 7.72 18.92
CA ILE A 163 -15.81 7.57 20.00
C ILE A 163 -15.08 7.47 21.34
N SER A 164 -15.43 8.35 22.30
CA SER A 164 -14.85 8.38 23.64
C SER A 164 -15.82 7.98 24.74
N ALA A 165 -17.10 7.75 24.44
CA ALA A 165 -18.10 7.41 25.46
C ALA A 165 -17.98 5.96 25.96
N MET A 166 -17.12 5.15 25.34
CA MET A 166 -16.94 3.72 25.62
C MET A 166 -15.45 3.37 25.77
N PRO A 167 -15.10 2.31 26.51
CA PRO A 167 -13.71 1.86 26.64
C PRO A 167 -13.20 1.20 25.35
N GLY A 168 -11.87 1.16 25.20
CA GLY A 168 -11.18 0.64 24.00
C GLY A 168 -11.06 1.65 22.87
N ILE A 169 -10.46 1.23 21.76
CA ILE A 169 -10.38 2.02 20.52
C ILE A 169 -11.69 1.88 19.77
N ARG A 170 -12.38 2.99 19.51
CA ARG A 170 -13.66 2.95 18.80
C ARG A 170 -13.78 4.11 17.83
N PHE A 171 -14.19 3.79 16.61
CA PHE A 171 -14.49 4.79 15.60
C PHE A 171 -15.39 4.23 14.50
N TYR A 172 -16.10 5.13 13.83
CA TYR A 172 -16.77 4.86 12.57
C TYR A 172 -15.85 5.26 11.42
N ALA A 173 -15.79 4.44 10.38
CA ALA A 173 -15.35 4.86 9.06
C ALA A 173 -16.60 5.25 8.27
N GLY A 174 -16.85 6.55 8.11
CA GLY A 174 -18.10 7.10 7.60
C GLY A 174 -19.03 7.63 8.68
N VAL A 175 -20.22 8.07 8.24
CA VAL A 175 -21.23 8.69 9.12
C VAL A 175 -22.30 7.63 9.43
N PRO A 176 -22.48 7.24 10.70
CA PRO A 176 -23.44 6.20 11.07
C PRO A 176 -24.86 6.54 10.60
N GLU A 177 -25.62 5.53 10.18
CA GLU A 177 -27.03 5.71 9.82
C GLU A 177 -27.94 5.86 11.06
N ALA A 178 -27.52 5.31 12.21
CA ALA A 178 -28.42 5.02 13.31
C ALA A 178 -28.22 5.91 14.55
N GLY A 179 -29.33 6.54 14.96
CA GLY A 179 -29.57 7.16 16.26
C GLY A 179 -30.98 7.74 16.27
N GLY A 180 -31.67 7.73 17.41
CA GLY A 180 -32.94 8.47 17.54
C GLY A 180 -32.68 9.94 17.27
N GLU A 181 -33.45 10.56 16.37
CA GLU A 181 -33.26 11.98 16.03
C GLU A 181 -33.49 12.84 17.28
N VAL A 182 -32.44 13.54 17.71
CA VAL A 182 -32.55 14.52 18.79
C VAL A 182 -33.15 15.80 18.21
N VAL A 183 -34.22 16.30 18.82
CA VAL A 183 -34.83 17.58 18.41
C VAL A 183 -34.20 18.71 19.23
N LEU A 184 -33.54 19.62 18.52
CA LEU A 184 -33.00 20.85 19.09
C LEU A 184 -34.00 22.00 18.87
N THR A 185 -34.33 22.73 19.94
CA THR A 185 -35.30 23.85 19.94
C THR A 185 -34.68 25.20 20.31
N GLU A 186 -33.34 25.24 20.35
CA GLU A 186 -32.51 26.39 20.69
C GLU A 186 -32.79 27.56 19.74
N THR A 187 -32.95 28.75 20.31
CA THR A 187 -33.26 29.97 19.57
C THR A 187 -32.04 30.82 19.26
N ASN A 188 -30.97 30.67 20.04
CA ASN A 188 -29.70 31.36 19.83
C ASN A 188 -28.76 30.43 19.05
N TYR A 189 -28.49 30.78 17.79
CA TYR A 189 -27.58 30.04 16.93
C TYR A 189 -26.97 30.97 15.88
N SER A 190 -25.88 30.51 15.30
CA SER A 190 -25.14 31.19 14.23
C SER A 190 -25.13 30.30 12.98
N ILE A 191 -25.03 30.91 11.79
CA ILE A 191 -24.88 30.19 10.52
C ILE A 191 -23.64 30.72 9.82
N ARG A 192 -22.74 29.83 9.44
CA ARG A 192 -21.57 30.16 8.60
C ARG A 192 -21.43 29.19 7.43
N LYS A 193 -20.68 29.60 6.40
CA LYS A 193 -20.41 28.80 5.20
C LYS A 193 -18.93 28.80 4.86
N GLU A 194 -18.32 27.62 4.80
CA GLU A 194 -16.88 27.45 4.55
C GLU A 194 -16.55 27.43 3.05
N MET A 195 -16.62 28.61 2.41
CA MET A 195 -16.37 28.73 0.96
C MET A 195 -14.93 28.42 0.53
N GLY A 196 -13.93 28.62 1.40
CA GLY A 196 -12.54 28.26 1.10
C GLY A 196 -12.35 26.76 0.93
N VAL A 197 -12.88 25.97 1.86
CA VAL A 197 -12.85 24.50 1.83
C VAL A 197 -13.61 23.96 0.62
N TYR A 198 -14.78 24.55 0.30
CA TYR A 198 -15.53 24.19 -0.90
C TYR A 198 -14.68 24.31 -2.17
N LYS A 199 -14.06 25.48 -2.39
CA LYS A 199 -13.25 25.75 -3.59
C LYS A 199 -12.08 24.77 -3.69
N GLN A 200 -11.39 24.51 -2.58
CA GLN A 200 -10.29 23.54 -2.57
C GLN A 200 -10.74 22.14 -2.99
N LEU A 201 -11.87 21.66 -2.46
CA LEU A 201 -12.42 20.35 -2.81
C LEU A 201 -12.88 20.30 -4.27
N ALA A 202 -13.58 21.32 -4.74
CA ALA A 202 -14.12 21.39 -6.10
C ALA A 202 -13.02 21.40 -7.17
N GLU A 203 -11.89 22.07 -6.92
CA GLU A 203 -10.79 22.16 -7.88
C GLU A 203 -9.84 20.95 -7.86
N ASN A 204 -9.69 20.28 -6.71
CA ASN A 204 -8.64 19.25 -6.51
C ASN A 204 -9.17 17.82 -6.33
N SER A 205 -10.49 17.60 -6.38
CA SER A 205 -11.06 16.26 -6.19
C SER A 205 -11.72 15.73 -7.45
N LYS A 206 -11.61 14.42 -7.67
CA LYS A 206 -12.36 13.72 -8.74
C LYS A 206 -13.87 13.65 -8.44
N ALA A 207 -14.27 13.80 -7.18
CA ALA A 207 -15.66 13.74 -6.74
C ALA A 207 -16.35 15.12 -6.82
N SER A 208 -17.65 15.12 -7.11
CA SER A 208 -18.47 16.34 -7.10
C SER A 208 -18.84 16.74 -5.67
N PHE A 209 -18.68 18.03 -5.35
CA PHE A 209 -19.03 18.65 -4.07
C PHE A 209 -20.02 19.79 -4.29
N THR A 210 -20.92 19.99 -3.33
CA THR A 210 -21.87 21.10 -3.35
C THR A 210 -21.48 22.18 -2.34
N GLU A 211 -21.81 23.43 -2.67
CA GLU A 211 -21.65 24.53 -1.72
C GLU A 211 -22.55 24.37 -0.49
N GLN A 212 -23.73 23.76 -0.66
CA GLN A 212 -24.73 23.53 0.37
C GLN A 212 -24.15 22.68 1.52
N GLY A 213 -23.35 21.66 1.18
CA GLY A 213 -22.64 20.82 2.16
C GLY A 213 -21.61 21.57 3.02
N ARG A 214 -21.31 22.84 2.74
CA ARG A 214 -20.39 23.65 3.57
C ARG A 214 -21.11 24.65 4.48
N MET A 215 -22.42 24.58 4.55
CA MET A 215 -23.22 25.32 5.53
C MET A 215 -23.10 24.67 6.91
N ILE A 216 -22.92 25.49 7.95
CA ILE A 216 -22.69 25.07 9.33
C ILE A 216 -23.65 25.86 10.22
N TYR A 217 -24.36 25.16 11.08
CA TYR A 217 -25.18 25.74 12.13
C TYR A 217 -24.45 25.58 13.46
N GLU A 218 -24.09 26.69 14.09
CA GLU A 218 -23.42 26.73 15.37
C GLU A 218 -24.47 26.89 16.47
N VAL A 219 -24.65 25.86 17.29
CA VAL A 219 -25.74 25.77 18.28
C VAL A 219 -25.18 25.51 19.67
N THR A 220 -25.62 26.28 20.65
CA THR A 220 -25.30 26.07 22.07
C THR A 220 -26.47 25.39 22.78
N SER A 221 -26.24 24.24 23.41
CA SER A 221 -27.27 23.46 24.10
C SER A 221 -26.75 22.86 25.41
N HIS A 222 -27.68 22.45 26.28
CA HIS A 222 -27.39 21.63 27.46
C HIS A 222 -27.68 20.15 27.23
N THR A 223 -28.22 19.80 26.07
CA THR A 223 -28.44 18.42 25.65
C THR A 223 -27.14 17.85 25.12
N ALA A 224 -26.68 16.74 25.71
CA ALA A 224 -25.46 16.06 25.30
C ALA A 224 -25.75 15.08 24.15
N ILE A 225 -25.13 15.34 22.99
CA ILE A 225 -25.30 14.63 21.72
C ILE A 225 -23.92 14.21 21.20
N GLU A 226 -23.82 12.99 20.68
CA GLU A 226 -22.56 12.43 20.20
C GLU A 226 -22.22 12.85 18.76
N LEU A 227 -20.92 12.87 18.45
CA LEU A 227 -20.41 13.13 17.11
C LEU A 227 -21.05 12.17 16.09
N GLY A 228 -21.49 12.70 14.94
CA GLY A 228 -22.16 11.94 13.88
C GLY A 228 -23.64 11.63 14.12
N SER A 229 -24.22 12.01 15.27
CA SER A 229 -25.65 11.77 15.54
C SER A 229 -26.54 12.66 14.67
N ALA A 230 -27.70 12.13 14.28
CA ALA A 230 -28.75 12.89 13.58
C ALA A 230 -29.51 13.83 14.52
N VAL A 231 -29.78 15.03 14.04
CA VAL A 231 -30.44 16.12 14.78
C VAL A 231 -31.46 16.81 13.89
N GLN A 232 -32.66 17.05 14.42
CA GLN A 232 -33.65 17.93 13.81
C GLN A 232 -33.49 19.34 14.38
N PHE A 233 -33.12 20.29 13.52
CA PHE A 233 -32.93 21.68 13.91
C PHE A 233 -33.41 22.61 12.78
N GLN A 234 -34.20 23.64 13.13
CA GLN A 234 -34.75 24.61 12.15
C GLN A 234 -35.46 23.94 10.95
N ARG A 235 -36.21 22.85 11.20
CA ARG A 235 -36.92 22.04 10.18
C ARG A 235 -35.98 21.37 9.15
N ARG A 236 -34.71 21.15 9.53
CA ARG A 236 -33.70 20.46 8.72
C ARG A 236 -33.20 19.24 9.47
N SER A 237 -32.95 18.17 8.72
CA SER A 237 -32.21 17.00 9.19
C SER A 237 -30.71 17.29 9.03
N LEU A 238 -30.03 17.47 10.17
CA LEU A 238 -28.60 17.77 10.27
C LEU A 238 -27.91 16.68 11.09
N PHE A 239 -26.59 16.73 11.12
CA PHE A 239 -25.73 15.80 11.85
C PHE A 239 -24.65 16.56 12.61
N VAL A 240 -24.29 16.06 13.79
CA VAL A 240 -23.25 16.66 14.65
C VAL A 240 -21.87 16.47 14.03
N TYR A 241 -21.26 17.55 13.56
CA TYR A 241 -19.95 17.58 12.90
C TYR A 241 -18.80 17.92 13.85
N ARG A 242 -19.06 18.74 14.88
CA ARG A 242 -18.12 19.04 15.97
C ARG A 242 -18.90 19.16 17.27
N VAL A 243 -18.30 18.72 18.36
CA VAL A 243 -18.78 18.95 19.74
C VAL A 243 -17.66 19.59 20.53
N GLU A 244 -17.95 20.70 21.18
CA GLU A 244 -17.13 21.27 22.24
C GLU A 244 -17.96 21.34 23.52
N ALA A 245 -17.77 20.36 24.41
CA ALA A 245 -18.39 20.34 25.72
C ALA A 245 -17.47 21.04 26.71
N ARG A 246 -17.90 22.15 27.32
CA ARG A 246 -17.09 22.90 28.27
C ARG A 246 -17.89 23.45 29.45
N THR A 247 -17.20 23.67 30.56
CA THR A 247 -17.81 24.30 31.73
C THR A 247 -17.90 25.81 31.56
N GLU A 248 -19.10 26.36 31.61
CA GLU A 248 -19.38 27.80 31.59
C GLU A 248 -20.21 28.18 32.81
N GLN A 249 -19.73 29.12 33.62
CA GLN A 249 -20.43 29.57 34.83
C GLN A 249 -20.86 28.42 35.77
N GLY A 250 -20.07 27.35 35.82
CA GLY A 250 -20.33 26.17 36.65
C GLY A 250 -21.28 25.12 36.04
N LEU A 251 -21.78 25.34 34.82
CA LEU A 251 -22.61 24.38 34.08
C LEU A 251 -21.84 23.76 32.93
N LEU A 252 -22.11 22.49 32.62
CA LEU A 252 -21.61 21.85 31.40
C LEU A 252 -22.47 22.29 30.22
N VAL A 253 -21.84 22.96 29.25
CA VAL A 253 -22.48 23.51 28.05
C VAL A 253 -21.86 22.88 26.81
N TYR A 254 -22.70 22.54 25.84
CA TYR A 254 -22.28 21.91 24.59
C TYR A 254 -22.42 22.91 23.44
N HIS A 255 -21.34 23.10 22.70
CA HIS A 255 -21.32 23.86 21.45
C HIS A 255 -21.18 22.90 20.28
N TYR A 256 -22.11 22.97 19.36
CA TYR A 256 -22.20 22.07 18.22
C TYR A 256 -21.99 22.80 16.91
N ASP A 257 -21.21 22.21 16.02
CA ASP A 257 -21.29 22.51 14.58
C ASP A 257 -22.16 21.42 13.94
N LEU A 258 -23.28 21.82 13.35
CA LEU A 258 -24.20 20.91 12.66
C LEU A 258 -24.11 21.11 11.15
N ARG A 259 -24.11 20.02 10.38
CA ARG A 259 -24.08 20.03 8.91
C ARG A 259 -25.10 19.06 8.32
N GLU A 260 -25.48 19.26 7.07
CA GLU A 260 -26.15 18.21 6.30
C GLU A 260 -25.18 17.02 6.10
N ARG A 261 -25.71 15.81 5.86
CA ARG A 261 -24.88 14.59 5.69
C ARG A 261 -23.79 14.76 4.64
N GLU A 262 -24.10 15.44 3.53
CA GLU A 262 -23.15 15.76 2.45
C GLU A 262 -21.95 16.59 2.93
N GLY A 263 -22.10 17.35 4.02
CA GLY A 263 -21.04 18.15 4.61
C GLY A 263 -19.92 17.36 5.27
N PHE A 264 -20.12 16.07 5.52
CA PHE A 264 -19.10 15.17 6.04
C PHE A 264 -18.14 14.71 4.95
N ARG A 265 -18.52 14.82 3.67
CA ARG A 265 -17.68 14.33 2.58
C ARG A 265 -16.37 15.08 2.50
N CYS A 266 -15.28 14.32 2.29
CA CYS A 266 -13.91 14.79 2.18
C CYS A 266 -13.26 14.37 0.85
N GLY A 267 -12.18 15.05 0.46
CA GLY A 267 -11.38 14.66 -0.71
C GLY A 267 -10.66 13.34 -0.47
N THR A 268 -10.40 12.60 -1.55
CA THR A 268 -9.58 11.39 -1.50
C THR A 268 -8.15 11.75 -1.11
N ARG A 269 -7.59 11.00 -0.17
CA ARG A 269 -6.20 11.12 0.28
C ARG A 269 -5.35 10.09 -0.47
N TYR A 270 -4.13 10.48 -0.79
CA TYR A 270 -3.17 9.62 -1.49
C TYR A 270 -1.95 9.38 -0.61
N LEU A 271 -1.29 8.24 -0.82
CA LEU A 271 -0.07 7.87 -0.12
C LEU A 271 1.13 8.45 -0.90
N GLU A 272 1.49 9.70 -0.64
CA GLU A 272 2.53 10.38 -1.42
C GLU A 272 3.91 9.75 -1.21
N GLU A 273 4.16 9.16 -0.04
CA GLU A 273 5.42 8.57 0.37
C GLU A 273 5.84 7.33 -0.44
N ILE A 274 4.94 6.74 -1.24
CA ILE A 274 5.28 5.63 -2.16
C ILE A 274 5.75 6.11 -3.52
N THR A 275 5.59 7.38 -3.87
CA THR A 275 5.97 7.88 -5.20
C THR A 275 7.48 7.70 -5.45
N GLY A 276 7.83 7.01 -6.53
CA GLY A 276 9.19 6.77 -6.97
C GLY A 276 9.94 5.67 -6.21
N ILE A 277 9.29 4.98 -5.25
CA ILE A 277 9.95 3.89 -4.52
C ILE A 277 9.88 2.58 -5.28
N SER A 278 10.76 1.65 -4.91
CA SER A 278 10.71 0.25 -5.31
C SER A 278 10.63 -0.65 -4.09
N LEU A 279 9.72 -1.62 -4.11
CA LEU A 279 9.63 -2.67 -3.09
C LEU A 279 10.06 -4.01 -3.68
N PHE A 280 10.83 -4.79 -2.92
CA PHE A 280 11.25 -6.12 -3.35
C PHE A 280 10.14 -7.13 -3.16
N GLY A 281 9.99 -8.03 -4.13
CA GLY A 281 9.07 -9.16 -4.07
C GLY A 281 9.64 -10.39 -4.76
N THR A 282 9.14 -11.55 -4.38
CA THR A 282 9.46 -12.82 -5.05
C THR A 282 8.36 -13.17 -6.03
N ILE A 283 8.74 -13.65 -7.21
CA ILE A 283 7.81 -14.06 -8.26
C ILE A 283 7.19 -15.39 -7.88
N ALA A 284 5.87 -15.37 -7.69
CA ALA A 284 5.03 -16.52 -7.37
C ALA A 284 4.34 -17.11 -8.61
N GLY A 285 4.26 -16.35 -9.71
CA GLY A 285 3.60 -16.77 -10.94
C GLY A 285 3.95 -15.86 -12.10
N VAL A 286 3.85 -16.39 -13.32
CA VAL A 286 4.16 -15.68 -14.56
C VAL A 286 3.07 -16.04 -15.57
N GLU A 287 2.43 -15.04 -16.15
CA GLU A 287 1.40 -15.23 -17.18
C GLU A 287 1.52 -14.11 -18.21
N LYS A 288 1.89 -14.47 -19.45
CA LYS A 288 2.10 -13.52 -20.55
C LYS A 288 3.04 -12.38 -20.12
N ASP A 289 2.55 -11.15 -20.13
CA ASP A 289 3.22 -9.89 -19.79
C ASP A 289 3.10 -9.50 -18.31
N LYS A 290 2.60 -10.41 -17.46
CA LYS A 290 2.37 -10.17 -16.04
C LYS A 290 3.14 -11.14 -15.17
N VAL A 291 3.50 -10.64 -13.99
CA VAL A 291 4.08 -11.44 -12.93
C VAL A 291 3.24 -11.29 -11.66
N LYS A 292 3.15 -12.38 -10.91
CA LYS A 292 2.52 -12.41 -9.61
C LYS A 292 3.61 -12.25 -8.56
N LEU A 293 3.55 -11.20 -7.76
CA LEU A 293 4.58 -10.91 -6.75
C LEU A 293 4.05 -11.15 -5.34
N LYS A 294 4.90 -11.74 -4.50
CA LYS A 294 4.77 -11.76 -3.04
C LYS A 294 5.74 -10.72 -2.47
N LEU A 295 5.22 -9.63 -1.91
CA LEU A 295 6.06 -8.53 -1.40
C LEU A 295 6.79 -8.93 -0.12
N LYS A 296 8.02 -8.45 0.07
CA LYS A 296 8.85 -8.76 1.23
C LYS A 296 8.69 -7.79 2.40
N ILE A 297 7.96 -6.70 2.20
CA ILE A 297 7.90 -5.56 3.13
C ILE A 297 7.33 -5.93 4.52
N ASP A 298 6.45 -6.93 4.58
CA ASP A 298 5.69 -7.33 5.78
C ASP A 298 5.82 -8.83 6.08
N GLY A 299 6.90 -9.46 5.61
CA GLY A 299 7.12 -10.91 5.73
C GLY A 299 6.33 -11.76 4.73
N GLY A 300 5.42 -11.15 3.98
CA GLY A 300 4.70 -11.73 2.84
C GLY A 300 3.63 -12.76 3.25
N GLY A 301 2.41 -12.57 2.73
CA GLY A 301 1.29 -13.50 2.95
C GLY A 301 0.56 -13.85 1.66
N ALA A 302 -0.08 -12.84 1.07
CA ALA A 302 -0.75 -12.94 -0.22
C ALA A 302 0.17 -12.54 -1.38
N ASP A 303 -0.31 -12.72 -2.61
CA ASP A 303 0.36 -12.36 -3.84
C ASP A 303 -0.64 -11.71 -4.81
N THR A 304 -0.17 -10.86 -5.71
CA THR A 304 -1.04 -10.23 -6.72
C THR A 304 -0.32 -9.96 -8.03
N TRP A 305 -1.09 -9.83 -9.08
CA TRP A 305 -0.61 -9.68 -10.46
C TRP A 305 -0.26 -8.23 -10.76
N PHE A 306 0.93 -8.03 -11.34
CA PHE A 306 1.41 -6.75 -11.82
C PHE A 306 1.88 -6.86 -13.27
N PRO A 307 1.69 -5.80 -14.09
CA PRO A 307 2.35 -5.74 -15.39
C PRO A 307 3.87 -5.75 -15.19
N TYR A 308 4.59 -6.43 -16.09
CA TYR A 308 6.05 -6.48 -16.08
C TYR A 308 6.64 -5.54 -17.13
N SER A 309 7.58 -4.70 -16.71
CA SER A 309 8.29 -3.77 -17.60
C SER A 309 9.34 -4.52 -18.41
N THR A 310 9.19 -4.49 -19.74
CA THR A 310 10.20 -4.99 -20.69
C THR A 310 10.99 -3.83 -21.30
N VAL A 311 12.25 -4.10 -21.68
CA VAL A 311 13.18 -3.16 -22.30
C VAL A 311 12.71 -2.73 -23.70
N TYR A 312 11.98 -3.60 -24.41
CA TYR A 312 11.50 -3.33 -25.76
C TYR A 312 10.22 -4.14 -26.04
N SER A 313 9.20 -3.47 -26.58
CA SER A 313 7.96 -4.08 -27.04
C SER A 313 7.33 -3.24 -28.14
N SER A 314 6.74 -3.89 -29.14
CA SER A 314 6.10 -3.26 -30.30
C SER A 314 4.75 -3.94 -30.60
N PRO A 315 3.74 -3.21 -31.14
CA PRO A 315 2.42 -3.76 -31.43
C PRO A 315 2.38 -4.94 -32.42
N ASP A 316 3.42 -5.12 -33.22
CA ASP A 316 3.59 -6.22 -34.17
C ASP A 316 4.10 -7.52 -33.52
N GLY A 317 4.36 -7.51 -32.20
CA GLY A 317 4.89 -8.64 -31.45
C GLY A 317 6.42 -8.70 -31.40
N SER A 318 7.12 -7.78 -32.07
CA SER A 318 8.57 -7.61 -31.93
C SER A 318 8.90 -7.08 -30.54
N GLY A 319 9.89 -7.64 -29.86
CA GLY A 319 10.18 -7.23 -28.48
C GLY A 319 11.26 -8.05 -27.78
N TRP A 320 11.65 -7.56 -26.61
CA TRP A 320 12.46 -8.29 -25.65
C TRP A 320 11.53 -9.09 -24.71
N TYR A 321 11.09 -10.26 -25.15
CA TYR A 321 10.23 -11.12 -24.33
C TYR A 321 11.06 -12.09 -23.48
N CYS A 322 11.57 -11.57 -22.36
CA CYS A 322 12.35 -12.34 -21.38
C CYS A 322 11.67 -12.21 -20.02
N MET A 323 10.63 -13.03 -19.81
CA MET A 323 9.93 -13.06 -18.53
C MET A 323 10.82 -13.73 -17.47
N PRO A 324 10.80 -13.21 -16.23
CA PRO A 324 11.53 -13.83 -15.13
C PRO A 324 10.90 -15.16 -14.74
N GLU A 325 11.59 -15.94 -13.91
CA GLU A 325 11.17 -17.26 -13.49
C GLU A 325 10.49 -17.24 -12.11
N ILE A 326 9.66 -18.26 -11.83
CA ILE A 326 9.10 -18.44 -10.48
C ILE A 326 10.24 -18.66 -9.48
N GLY A 327 10.23 -17.88 -8.40
CA GLY A 327 11.29 -17.85 -7.39
C GLY A 327 12.29 -16.70 -7.56
N ASP A 328 12.33 -16.05 -8.72
CA ASP A 328 13.18 -14.88 -8.94
C ASP A 328 12.73 -13.70 -8.06
N GLU A 329 13.67 -12.82 -7.74
CA GLU A 329 13.39 -11.55 -7.07
C GLU A 329 13.20 -10.44 -8.10
N ALA A 330 12.14 -9.65 -7.95
CA ALA A 330 11.85 -8.48 -8.77
C ALA A 330 11.50 -7.28 -7.89
N ARG A 331 11.54 -6.09 -8.48
CA ARG A 331 11.08 -4.85 -7.84
C ARG A 331 9.67 -4.52 -8.31
N LEU A 332 8.80 -4.12 -7.39
CA LEU A 332 7.57 -3.43 -7.69
C LEU A 332 7.83 -1.93 -7.58
N TYR A 333 7.74 -1.21 -8.70
CA TYR A 333 7.96 0.23 -8.79
C TYR A 333 6.63 0.98 -8.76
N PHE A 334 6.58 2.08 -8.00
CA PHE A 334 5.42 2.96 -7.87
C PHE A 334 5.71 4.29 -8.58
N PRO A 335 5.18 4.53 -9.79
CA PRO A 335 5.46 5.76 -10.53
C PRO A 335 4.79 7.00 -9.93
N ASP A 336 3.70 6.80 -9.19
CA ASP A 336 2.91 7.84 -8.53
C ASP A 336 2.28 7.29 -7.23
N ALA A 337 1.42 8.09 -6.60
CA ALA A 337 0.76 7.76 -5.35
C ALA A 337 -0.47 6.81 -5.51
N GLU A 338 -0.79 6.35 -6.72
CA GLU A 338 -1.88 5.39 -6.97
C GLU A 338 -1.31 3.96 -7.10
N GLU A 339 -1.54 3.09 -6.10
CA GLU A 339 -0.96 1.74 -6.04
C GLU A 339 -1.27 0.88 -7.27
N LYS A 340 -2.40 1.12 -7.94
CA LYS A 340 -2.82 0.40 -9.16
C LYS A 340 -1.91 0.66 -10.37
N ASN A 341 -1.16 1.76 -10.37
CA ASN A 341 -0.23 2.13 -11.43
C ASN A 341 1.15 1.48 -11.23
N ALA A 342 1.33 0.73 -10.14
CA ALA A 342 2.57 0.02 -9.87
C ALA A 342 2.82 -1.09 -10.90
N PHE A 343 4.08 -1.28 -11.25
CA PHE A 343 4.50 -2.32 -12.19
C PHE A 343 5.78 -3.01 -11.71
N ALA A 344 5.89 -4.29 -12.04
CA ALA A 344 7.08 -5.06 -11.74
C ALA A 344 8.18 -4.71 -12.75
N ALA A 345 9.40 -4.51 -12.27
CA ALA A 345 10.57 -4.21 -13.08
C ALA A 345 11.81 -4.85 -12.48
N SER A 346 12.82 -5.04 -13.33
CA SER A 346 14.19 -5.41 -12.96
C SER A 346 14.30 -6.62 -12.02
N SER A 347 14.61 -7.80 -12.57
CA SER A 347 15.12 -8.89 -11.74
C SER A 347 16.36 -8.40 -10.97
N VAL A 348 16.34 -8.58 -9.66
CA VAL A 348 17.43 -8.14 -8.79
C VAL A 348 18.46 -9.24 -8.75
N ASP A 349 19.74 -8.87 -8.91
CA ASP A 349 20.82 -9.84 -8.81
C ASP A 349 21.00 -10.28 -7.36
N VAL A 350 20.27 -11.32 -6.98
CA VAL A 350 20.56 -12.12 -5.79
C VAL A 350 21.72 -13.05 -6.09
N ALA A 351 22.59 -13.27 -5.10
CA ALA A 351 23.78 -14.10 -5.27
C ALA A 351 23.45 -15.42 -5.99
N SER A 352 24.11 -15.64 -7.13
CA SER A 352 23.91 -16.83 -7.96
C SER A 352 24.18 -18.09 -7.12
N SER A 353 23.28 -19.08 -7.23
CA SER A 353 23.51 -20.41 -6.65
C SER A 353 24.73 -21.11 -7.26
N ASP A 354 25.11 -20.71 -8.48
CA ASP A 354 26.35 -21.09 -9.13
C ASP A 354 27.33 -19.92 -9.06
N THR A 355 28.27 -20.00 -8.10
CA THR A 355 29.27 -18.95 -7.85
C THR A 355 30.22 -18.70 -9.02
N THR A 356 30.26 -19.57 -10.03
CA THR A 356 31.09 -19.38 -11.22
C THR A 356 30.41 -18.49 -12.26
N LYS A 357 29.08 -18.47 -12.29
CA LYS A 357 28.30 -17.66 -13.23
C LYS A 357 28.26 -16.20 -12.79
N ARG A 358 28.44 -15.29 -13.76
CA ARG A 358 28.43 -13.83 -13.54
C ARG A 358 29.48 -13.38 -12.51
N SER A 359 30.56 -14.14 -12.38
CA SER A 359 31.67 -13.86 -11.47
C SER A 359 32.73 -12.94 -12.08
N ASP A 360 32.90 -12.98 -13.41
CA ASP A 360 33.80 -12.12 -14.17
C ASP A 360 33.02 -11.07 -14.97
N PRO A 361 33.16 -9.76 -14.67
CA PRO A 361 32.43 -8.69 -15.38
C PRO A 361 32.85 -8.50 -16.85
N SER A 362 34.00 -9.07 -17.26
CA SER A 362 34.45 -9.07 -18.66
C SER A 362 33.72 -10.09 -19.52
N VAL A 363 33.11 -11.12 -18.90
CA VAL A 363 32.30 -12.13 -19.57
C VAL A 363 30.81 -11.79 -19.40
N LYS A 364 30.18 -11.40 -20.50
CA LYS A 364 28.74 -11.05 -20.53
C LYS A 364 27.98 -12.20 -21.16
N SER A 365 26.86 -12.60 -20.56
CA SER A 365 26.05 -13.66 -21.14
C SER A 365 24.55 -13.40 -21.04
N ILE A 366 23.83 -13.93 -22.02
CA ILE A 366 22.37 -14.09 -21.98
C ILE A 366 22.14 -15.59 -21.87
N SER A 367 21.53 -16.03 -20.78
CA SER A 367 21.35 -17.46 -20.50
C SER A 367 19.94 -17.79 -20.04
N THR A 368 19.50 -19.00 -20.33
CA THR A 368 18.21 -19.54 -19.85
C THR A 368 18.43 -20.64 -18.81
N LYS A 369 17.40 -20.94 -18.01
CA LYS A 369 17.42 -22.10 -17.09
C LYS A 369 17.63 -23.45 -17.79
N TYR A 370 17.47 -23.51 -19.11
CA TYR A 370 17.67 -24.70 -19.94
C TYR A 370 19.12 -24.85 -20.46
N GLY A 371 20.04 -23.99 -20.01
CA GLY A 371 21.46 -24.07 -20.37
C GLY A 371 21.80 -23.53 -21.76
N LYS A 372 20.85 -22.88 -22.45
CA LYS A 372 21.10 -22.16 -23.72
C LYS A 372 21.72 -20.81 -23.41
N GLN A 373 22.79 -20.45 -24.12
CA GLN A 373 23.55 -19.23 -23.82
C GLN A 373 24.06 -18.54 -25.09
N ILE A 374 24.18 -17.22 -25.02
CA ILE A 374 25.05 -16.42 -25.87
C ILE A 374 26.06 -15.75 -24.94
N VAL A 375 27.35 -15.95 -25.20
CA VAL A 375 28.45 -15.48 -24.35
C VAL A 375 29.35 -14.55 -25.15
N PHE A 376 29.59 -13.37 -24.60
CA PHE A 376 30.54 -12.37 -25.09
C PHE A 376 31.70 -12.29 -24.12
N GLN A 377 32.90 -12.63 -24.59
CA GLN A 377 34.11 -12.63 -23.77
C GLN A 377 35.31 -12.11 -24.58
N PRO A 378 36.40 -11.68 -23.93
CA PRO A 378 37.61 -11.33 -24.65
C PRO A 378 38.05 -12.48 -25.58
N GLY A 379 38.29 -12.16 -26.86
CA GLY A 379 38.75 -13.12 -27.86
C GLY A 379 37.68 -13.96 -28.55
N ALA A 380 36.41 -13.97 -28.07
CA ALA A 380 35.38 -14.81 -28.68
C ALA A 380 33.92 -14.39 -28.42
N VAL A 381 33.04 -14.78 -29.34
CA VAL A 381 31.59 -14.86 -29.14
C VAL A 381 31.16 -16.32 -29.30
N GLU A 382 30.38 -16.83 -28.35
CA GLU A 382 29.90 -18.21 -28.34
C GLU A 382 28.37 -18.28 -28.28
N ILE A 383 27.79 -19.18 -29.07
CA ILE A 383 26.38 -19.55 -29.03
C ILE A 383 26.30 -21.02 -28.63
N ILE A 384 25.70 -21.27 -27.47
CA ILE A 384 25.69 -22.59 -26.83
C ILE A 384 24.26 -23.13 -26.82
N GLY A 385 24.07 -24.25 -27.51
CA GLY A 385 22.83 -25.02 -27.52
C GLY A 385 22.71 -26.01 -26.37
N GLY A 386 23.73 -26.18 -25.52
CA GLY A 386 23.77 -27.21 -24.47
C GLY A 386 24.32 -28.54 -25.00
N GLY A 387 24.94 -29.34 -24.13
CA GLY A 387 25.73 -30.50 -24.56
C GLY A 387 26.97 -30.07 -25.33
N GLN A 388 27.26 -30.70 -26.47
CA GLN A 388 28.40 -30.36 -27.36
C GLN A 388 27.99 -29.44 -28.53
N MET A 389 26.79 -28.86 -28.50
CA MET A 389 26.32 -27.94 -29.54
C MET A 389 26.89 -26.53 -29.30
N LEU A 390 27.86 -26.15 -30.12
CA LEU A 390 28.60 -24.89 -30.00
C LEU A 390 28.80 -24.26 -31.38
N MET A 391 28.53 -22.97 -31.48
CA MET A 391 29.06 -22.12 -32.53
C MET A 391 29.97 -21.08 -31.88
N ARG A 392 31.19 -20.93 -32.36
CA ARG A 392 32.19 -20.02 -31.80
C ARG A 392 32.80 -19.19 -32.91
N LEU A 393 32.90 -17.88 -32.65
CA LEU A 393 33.62 -16.92 -33.48
C LEU A 393 34.78 -16.39 -32.64
N THR A 394 36.01 -16.51 -33.12
CA THR A 394 37.22 -16.09 -32.40
C THR A 394 38.00 -15.03 -33.16
N ASP A 395 38.70 -14.16 -32.44
CA ASP A 395 39.50 -13.07 -33.03
C ASP A 395 40.65 -13.62 -33.92
N ASP A 396 41.32 -14.69 -33.47
CA ASP A 396 42.51 -15.24 -34.12
C ASP A 396 42.25 -16.53 -34.94
N GLY A 397 41.14 -17.23 -34.69
CA GLY A 397 40.89 -18.59 -35.19
C GLY A 397 39.71 -18.73 -36.15
N GLY A 398 38.95 -17.66 -36.41
CA GLY A 398 37.80 -17.69 -37.31
C GLY A 398 36.55 -18.32 -36.68
N ILE A 399 35.79 -19.08 -37.49
CA ILE A 399 34.46 -19.61 -37.14
C ILE A 399 34.51 -21.13 -36.97
N GLU A 400 33.96 -21.63 -35.87
CA GLU A 400 33.85 -23.05 -35.52
C GLU A 400 32.38 -23.42 -35.28
N ILE A 401 31.92 -24.55 -35.86
CA ILE A 401 30.57 -25.10 -35.66
C ILE A 401 30.70 -26.57 -35.27
N ASN A 402 30.36 -26.88 -34.02
CA ASN A 402 30.44 -28.22 -33.45
C ASN A 402 29.05 -28.75 -33.08
N SER A 403 28.80 -30.01 -33.40
CA SER A 403 27.57 -30.71 -33.03
C SER A 403 27.82 -32.20 -32.84
N ASP A 404 27.24 -32.77 -31.78
CA ASP A 404 27.10 -34.21 -31.56
C ASP A 404 25.84 -34.78 -32.26
N LYS A 405 25.26 -34.02 -33.18
CA LYS A 405 24.07 -34.34 -33.97
C LYS A 405 24.31 -33.94 -35.43
N LYS A 406 23.32 -34.22 -36.29
CA LYS A 406 23.37 -33.89 -37.72
C LYS A 406 23.43 -32.36 -37.93
N ILE A 407 24.41 -31.90 -38.72
CA ILE A 407 24.44 -30.56 -39.31
C ILE A 407 23.79 -30.63 -40.70
N MET A 408 22.90 -29.69 -41.02
CA MET A 408 22.19 -29.62 -42.30
C MET A 408 22.29 -28.20 -42.86
N LEU A 409 22.77 -28.08 -44.10
CA LEU A 409 22.76 -26.85 -44.89
C LEU A 409 21.80 -27.03 -46.06
N SER A 410 20.90 -26.08 -46.30
CA SER A 410 19.88 -26.16 -47.35
C SER A 410 19.52 -24.76 -47.85
N ALA A 411 19.46 -24.59 -49.17
CA ALA A 411 19.07 -23.33 -49.83
C ALA A 411 18.11 -23.61 -50.99
N VAL A 412 17.27 -22.63 -51.33
CA VAL A 412 16.41 -22.67 -52.54
C VAL A 412 17.22 -22.36 -53.78
N GLU A 413 18.16 -21.42 -53.65
CA GLU A 413 19.14 -21.10 -54.67
C GLU A 413 20.45 -21.85 -54.37
N ASP A 414 21.60 -21.26 -54.69
CA ASP A 414 22.89 -21.93 -54.61
C ASP A 414 23.50 -21.88 -53.20
N ILE A 415 24.25 -22.92 -52.84
CA ILE A 415 25.22 -22.90 -51.74
C ILE A 415 26.60 -22.86 -52.36
N GLU A 416 27.30 -21.73 -52.21
CA GLU A 416 28.67 -21.55 -52.71
C GLU A 416 29.69 -21.69 -51.56
N ILE A 417 30.68 -22.56 -51.72
CA ILE A 417 31.80 -22.73 -50.78
C ILE A 417 33.10 -22.44 -51.55
N THR A 418 33.77 -21.35 -51.20
CA THR A 418 35.02 -20.91 -51.82
C THR A 418 36.10 -20.73 -50.74
N SER A 419 37.35 -21.06 -51.11
CA SER A 419 38.53 -20.88 -50.26
C SER A 419 39.69 -20.49 -51.15
N GLU A 420 40.45 -19.47 -50.77
CA GLU A 420 41.67 -19.07 -51.49
C GLU A 420 42.81 -20.08 -51.32
N ALA A 421 42.70 -20.95 -50.31
CA ALA A 421 43.70 -21.98 -50.01
C ALA A 421 43.15 -23.38 -50.29
N ASN A 422 42.42 -23.95 -49.32
CA ASN A 422 41.97 -25.34 -49.38
C ASN A 422 40.54 -25.49 -48.88
N ILE A 423 39.82 -26.46 -49.46
CA ILE A 423 38.54 -26.97 -48.96
C ILE A 423 38.77 -28.43 -48.60
N LEU A 424 38.66 -28.76 -47.30
CA LEU A 424 38.77 -30.13 -46.79
C LEU A 424 37.38 -30.66 -46.43
N ILE A 425 36.99 -31.77 -47.05
CA ILE A 425 35.78 -32.53 -46.70
C ILE A 425 36.22 -33.90 -46.22
N GLN A 426 35.86 -34.25 -44.99
CA GLN A 426 36.26 -35.50 -44.36
C GLN A 426 35.06 -36.14 -43.67
N GLY A 427 34.88 -37.43 -43.88
CA GLY A 427 33.94 -38.29 -43.15
C GLY A 427 34.65 -39.56 -42.71
N GLU A 428 34.28 -40.10 -41.55
CA GLU A 428 34.87 -41.34 -41.03
C GLU A 428 34.34 -42.58 -41.78
N THR A 429 33.05 -42.58 -42.09
CA THR A 429 32.37 -43.71 -42.76
C THR A 429 32.21 -43.51 -44.27
N GLY A 430 32.13 -42.26 -44.73
CA GLY A 430 32.06 -41.95 -46.15
C GLY A 430 31.52 -40.55 -46.48
N ILE A 431 31.49 -40.24 -47.77
CA ILE A 431 31.01 -38.98 -48.35
C ILE A 431 30.13 -39.31 -49.57
N ASP A 432 28.92 -38.74 -49.63
CA ASP A 432 28.01 -38.87 -50.77
C ASP A 432 27.74 -37.51 -51.43
N LEU A 433 27.92 -37.42 -52.74
CA LEU A 433 27.56 -36.28 -53.58
C LEU A 433 26.51 -36.73 -54.59
N LYS A 434 25.30 -36.13 -54.55
CA LYS A 434 24.16 -36.57 -55.36
C LYS A 434 23.55 -35.41 -56.17
N GLN A 435 23.31 -35.66 -57.46
CA GLN A 435 22.57 -34.77 -58.37
C GLN A 435 21.49 -35.59 -59.09
N GLY A 436 20.21 -35.42 -58.72
CA GLY A 436 19.13 -36.24 -59.29
C GLY A 436 19.38 -37.73 -59.04
N ASP A 437 19.44 -38.54 -60.11
CA ASP A 437 19.78 -39.97 -60.05
C ASP A 437 21.29 -40.26 -60.14
N ALA A 438 22.13 -39.25 -60.38
CA ALA A 438 23.59 -39.40 -60.40
C ALA A 438 24.16 -39.28 -58.97
N MET A 439 25.09 -40.17 -58.63
CA MET A 439 25.71 -40.24 -57.30
C MET A 439 27.19 -40.58 -57.38
N LEU A 440 28.00 -39.85 -56.62
CA LEU A 440 29.39 -40.16 -56.29
C LEU A 440 29.48 -40.48 -54.80
N THR A 441 29.94 -41.69 -54.47
CA THR A 441 30.11 -42.18 -53.10
C THR A 441 31.56 -42.52 -52.84
N VAL A 442 32.13 -41.97 -51.77
CA VAL A 442 33.48 -42.26 -51.28
C VAL A 442 33.35 -43.00 -49.94
N GLN A 443 33.71 -44.28 -49.90
CA GLN A 443 33.77 -45.12 -48.69
C GLN A 443 35.11 -45.89 -48.69
N ASP A 444 35.09 -47.22 -48.57
CA ASP A 444 36.27 -48.08 -48.82
C ASP A 444 36.75 -48.00 -50.28
N GLU A 445 35.82 -47.77 -51.21
CA GLU A 445 36.05 -47.56 -52.63
C GLU A 445 35.34 -46.28 -53.11
N VAL A 446 35.74 -45.76 -54.28
CA VAL A 446 35.06 -44.64 -54.94
C VAL A 446 34.10 -45.20 -56.00
N THR A 447 32.80 -45.01 -55.80
CA THR A 447 31.75 -45.49 -56.71
C THR A 447 31.04 -44.32 -57.39
N LEU A 448 30.89 -44.38 -58.72
CA LEU A 448 30.08 -43.46 -59.51
C LEU A 448 28.92 -44.22 -60.15
N SER A 449 27.69 -43.74 -59.98
CA SER A 449 26.48 -44.36 -60.55
C SER A 449 25.53 -43.32 -61.14
N GLY A 450 24.82 -43.70 -62.21
CA GLY A 450 23.87 -42.84 -62.92
C GLY A 450 23.52 -43.39 -64.31
N GLY A 451 22.49 -42.83 -64.97
CA GLY A 451 22.02 -43.31 -66.28
C GLY A 451 23.07 -43.24 -67.41
N LYS A 452 24.08 -42.37 -67.28
CA LYS A 452 25.25 -42.30 -68.16
C LYS A 452 26.45 -41.76 -67.36
N VAL A 453 27.49 -42.58 -67.19
CA VAL A 453 28.74 -42.22 -66.50
C VAL A 453 29.84 -42.08 -67.54
N ASN A 454 30.42 -40.89 -67.70
CA ASN A 454 31.60 -40.66 -68.55
C ASN A 454 32.81 -40.44 -67.64
N ILE A 455 33.75 -41.37 -67.65
CA ILE A 455 35.07 -41.21 -67.01
C ILE A 455 36.01 -40.81 -68.15
N VAL A 456 36.53 -39.59 -68.13
CA VAL A 456 37.45 -39.06 -69.15
C VAL A 456 38.85 -39.00 -68.60
#